data_AF-A0A7V8F0D5-F1
#
_entry.id   AF-A0A7V8F0D5-F1
#
_cell.length_a   1.000
_cell.length_b   1.000
_cell.length_c   1.000
_cell.angle_alpha   90.00
_cell.angle_beta   90.00
_cell.angle_gamma   90.00
#
_symmetry.space_group_name_H-M   'P 1'
#
loop_
_entity.id
_entity.type
_entity.pdbx_description
1 polymer ?
#
loop_
_entity_poly.entity_id
_entity_poly.type
_entity_poly.pdbx_seq_one_letter_code
_entity_poly.pdbx_strand_id
1 'polypeptide(L)'
;MSTLPRTAPLALLLAALTLVSACSSVTRKINPEPTITSAGILAFRDICLKSAPSFAGAETAARAHGIAELTDAGFAKMGMNQDQTLGLQVKANQECAITTPNQNDSSLTQQFLNTAAKFSSTPVAQNVPARITLDGQTFILMHDRRGGEAYVMLKAH
;
A
#
# COMPACT_ATOMS: atom_id res chain seq x y z
N MET A 1 8.11 -18.71 79.31
CA MET A 1 7.15 -17.62 79.65
C MET A 1 7.92 -16.30 79.67
N SER A 2 7.25 -15.22 79.24
CA SER A 2 7.61 -13.79 79.40
C SER A 2 8.37 -13.08 78.25
N THR A 3 7.58 -12.61 77.27
CA THR A 3 7.43 -11.24 76.70
C THR A 3 8.60 -10.24 76.54
N LEU A 4 8.71 -9.74 75.28
CA LEU A 4 9.19 -8.46 74.67
C LEU A 4 9.32 -7.19 75.57
N PRO A 5 10.18 -6.18 75.23
CA PRO A 5 9.92 -5.16 74.17
C PRO A 5 11.18 -4.66 73.38
N ARG A 6 11.10 -4.36 72.07
CA ARG A 6 10.80 -3.08 71.35
C ARG A 6 11.88 -1.97 71.48
N THR A 7 12.63 -1.75 70.40
CA THR A 7 13.19 -0.44 70.00
C THR A 7 13.45 -0.39 68.49
N ALA A 8 12.83 0.57 67.81
CA ALA A 8 13.20 1.05 66.46
C ALA A 8 14.28 2.14 66.58
N PRO A 9 15.13 2.37 65.57
CA PRO A 9 14.83 3.35 64.49
C PRO A 9 15.31 2.84 63.10
N LEU A 10 14.71 3.10 61.94
CA LEU A 10 14.13 4.30 61.34
C LEU A 10 15.15 5.44 61.09
N ALA A 11 16.23 5.16 60.38
CA ALA A 11 16.99 6.15 59.60
C ALA A 11 18.13 5.46 58.83
N LEU A 12 17.96 5.16 57.54
CA LEU A 12 19.03 4.99 56.53
C LEU A 12 18.42 4.37 55.27
N LEU A 13 17.78 5.18 54.42
CA LEU A 13 17.40 4.80 53.05
C LEU A 13 17.13 6.08 52.24
N LEU A 14 18.17 6.87 52.06
CA LEU A 14 18.17 8.07 51.22
C LEU A 14 19.54 8.24 50.58
N ALA A 15 19.82 7.44 49.55
CA ALA A 15 20.80 7.75 48.50
C ALA A 15 20.81 6.60 47.49
N ALA A 16 20.31 6.86 46.28
CA ALA A 16 20.70 6.23 45.00
C ALA A 16 19.50 5.96 44.09
N LEU A 17 18.80 7.01 43.63
CA LEU A 17 17.99 6.92 42.40
C LEU A 17 17.98 8.28 41.69
N THR A 18 19.11 8.62 41.06
CA THR A 18 19.17 9.67 40.03
C THR A 18 19.92 9.14 38.81
N LEU A 19 19.33 8.17 38.12
CA LEU A 19 19.64 7.88 36.73
C LEU A 19 18.47 8.42 35.91
N VAL A 20 18.53 9.72 35.61
CA VAL A 20 17.57 10.39 34.75
C VAL A 20 17.79 9.84 33.33
N SER A 21 16.86 8.97 32.93
CA SER A 21 16.70 8.48 31.57
C SER A 21 16.44 9.68 30.65
N ALA A 22 17.46 10.07 29.88
CA ALA A 22 17.30 11.01 28.79
C ALA A 22 16.63 10.28 27.61
N CYS A 23 15.31 10.18 27.65
CA CYS A 23 14.51 9.84 26.47
C CYS A 23 14.59 11.03 25.51
N SER A 24 15.59 11.01 24.62
CA SER A 24 15.61 11.86 23.43
C SER A 24 14.39 11.52 22.57
N SER A 25 13.31 12.27 22.73
CA SER A 25 12.17 12.25 21.84
C SER A 25 12.64 12.75 20.47
N VAL A 26 13.08 11.84 19.61
CA VAL A 26 13.24 12.12 18.19
C VAL A 26 11.84 12.46 17.68
N THR A 27 11.58 13.75 17.50
CA THR A 27 10.41 14.23 16.77
C THR A 27 10.56 13.75 15.33
N ARG A 28 10.19 12.48 15.06
CA ARG A 28 9.93 12.03 13.70
C ARG A 28 8.80 12.93 13.22
N LYS A 29 9.08 13.80 12.24
CA LYS A 29 8.03 14.30 11.36
C LYS A 29 7.36 13.06 10.80
N ILE A 30 6.21 12.71 11.35
CA ILE A 30 5.31 11.75 10.75
C ILE A 30 4.85 12.47 9.49
N ASN A 31 5.50 12.19 8.36
CA ASN A 31 4.94 12.57 7.08
C ASN A 31 3.58 11.89 7.04
N PRO A 32 2.47 12.66 6.99
CA PRO A 32 1.16 12.05 6.91
C PRO A 32 1.16 11.12 5.71
N GLU A 33 0.70 9.89 5.94
CA GLU A 33 0.52 8.92 4.86
C GLU A 33 -0.32 9.61 3.78
N PRO A 34 0.14 9.68 2.51
CA PRO A 34 -0.62 10.35 1.48
C PRO A 34 -1.97 9.66 1.37
N THR A 35 -3.03 10.43 1.64
CA THR A 35 -4.40 9.99 1.41
C THR A 35 -4.51 9.64 -0.07
N ILE A 36 -5.00 8.44 -0.39
CA ILE A 36 -5.23 8.05 -1.78
C ILE A 36 -6.33 8.95 -2.32
N THR A 37 -5.99 9.89 -3.19
CA THR A 37 -6.95 10.84 -3.78
C THR A 37 -7.49 10.37 -5.12
N SER A 38 -6.73 9.54 -5.84
CA SER A 38 -7.10 9.02 -7.17
C SER A 38 -7.96 7.77 -7.07
N ALA A 39 -9.14 7.82 -7.71
CA ALA A 39 -10.01 6.65 -7.90
C ALA A 39 -9.29 5.52 -8.65
N GLY A 40 -8.40 5.85 -9.60
CA GLY A 40 -7.59 4.88 -10.34
C GLY A 40 -6.61 4.12 -9.44
N ILE A 41 -5.94 4.82 -8.51
CA ILE A 41 -5.02 4.18 -7.55
C ILE A 41 -5.79 3.31 -6.55
N LEU A 42 -6.97 3.77 -6.12
CA LEU A 42 -7.86 3.01 -5.25
C LEU A 42 -8.33 1.71 -5.94
N ALA A 43 -8.80 1.81 -7.18
CA ALA A 43 -9.20 0.66 -7.99
C ALA A 43 -8.00 -0.27 -8.26
N PHE A 44 -6.82 0.26 -8.54
CA PHE A 44 -5.62 -0.55 -8.73
C PHE A 44 -5.27 -1.37 -7.49
N ARG A 45 -5.38 -0.77 -6.30
CA ARG A 45 -5.20 -1.49 -5.03
C ARG A 45 -6.21 -2.63 -4.91
N ASP A 46 -7.47 -2.33 -5.11
CA ASP A 46 -8.56 -3.26 -4.82
C ASP A 46 -8.68 -4.37 -5.84
N ILE A 47 -8.33 -4.08 -7.10
CA ILE A 47 -8.43 -5.00 -8.22
C ILE A 47 -7.08 -5.68 -8.44
N CYS A 48 -6.01 -4.95 -8.75
CA CYS A 48 -4.74 -5.56 -9.17
C CYS A 48 -3.91 -6.09 -8.00
N LEU A 49 -3.63 -5.27 -6.99
CA LEU A 49 -2.76 -5.69 -5.87
C LEU A 49 -3.39 -6.81 -5.03
N LYS A 50 -4.69 -6.74 -4.76
CA LYS A 50 -5.41 -7.76 -3.96
C LYS A 50 -5.72 -9.06 -4.72
N SER A 51 -5.70 -9.06 -6.05
CA SER A 51 -5.94 -10.27 -6.85
C SER A 51 -4.67 -10.91 -7.39
N ALA A 52 -3.52 -10.25 -7.22
CA ALA A 52 -2.22 -10.85 -7.45
C ALA A 52 -2.04 -12.11 -6.55
N PRO A 53 -1.23 -13.09 -6.98
CA PRO A 53 -0.37 -13.06 -8.15
C PRO A 53 -1.00 -13.54 -9.46
N SER A 54 -2.21 -14.11 -9.43
CA SER A 54 -2.87 -14.71 -10.61
C SER A 54 -3.84 -13.77 -11.32
N PHE A 55 -4.29 -12.72 -10.63
CA PHE A 55 -5.37 -11.81 -11.03
C PHE A 55 -6.74 -12.47 -11.15
N ALA A 56 -6.94 -13.68 -10.59
CA ALA A 56 -8.20 -14.41 -10.73
C ALA A 56 -9.42 -13.69 -10.11
N GLY A 57 -9.20 -12.90 -9.05
CA GLY A 57 -10.25 -12.11 -8.39
C GLY A 57 -10.53 -10.74 -9.02
N ALA A 58 -9.77 -10.34 -10.05
CA ALA A 58 -9.83 -8.97 -10.59
C ALA A 58 -11.23 -8.63 -11.14
N GLU A 59 -11.82 -9.52 -11.93
CA GLU A 59 -13.15 -9.30 -12.53
C GLU A 59 -14.24 -9.10 -11.47
N THR A 60 -14.23 -9.93 -10.42
CA THR A 60 -15.18 -9.80 -9.30
C THR A 60 -14.96 -8.49 -8.54
N ALA A 61 -13.71 -8.13 -8.27
CA ALA A 61 -13.37 -6.89 -7.56
C ALA A 61 -13.75 -5.63 -8.36
N ALA A 62 -13.64 -5.68 -9.69
CA ALA A 62 -13.94 -4.56 -10.58
C ALA A 62 -15.39 -4.05 -10.46
N ARG A 63 -16.33 -4.95 -10.12
CA ARG A 63 -17.74 -4.60 -9.92
C ARG A 63 -17.96 -3.58 -8.81
N ALA A 64 -17.13 -3.60 -7.76
CA ALA A 64 -17.19 -2.60 -6.68
C ALA A 64 -16.80 -1.19 -7.16
N HIS A 65 -16.17 -1.09 -8.33
CA HIS A 65 -15.78 0.16 -8.97
C HIS A 65 -16.65 0.50 -10.19
N GLY A 66 -17.81 -0.16 -10.34
CA GLY A 66 -18.76 0.13 -11.42
C GLY A 66 -18.43 -0.50 -12.77
N ILE A 67 -17.39 -1.34 -12.85
CA ILE A 67 -17.06 -2.12 -14.05
C ILE A 67 -17.86 -3.43 -14.00
N ALA A 68 -19.03 -3.43 -14.63
CA ALA A 68 -19.99 -4.53 -14.51
C ALA A 68 -19.54 -5.81 -15.24
N GLU A 69 -18.95 -5.64 -16.43
CA GLU A 69 -18.58 -6.75 -17.32
C GLU A 69 -17.19 -6.49 -17.93
N LEU A 70 -16.47 -7.57 -18.18
CA LEU A 70 -15.23 -7.56 -18.96
C LEU A 70 -15.43 -8.38 -20.24
N THR A 71 -15.12 -7.76 -21.37
CA THR A 71 -15.12 -8.40 -22.68
C THR A 71 -13.75 -9.00 -22.94
N ASP A 72 -13.70 -10.25 -23.41
CA ASP A 72 -12.47 -10.87 -23.87
C ASP A 72 -12.09 -10.31 -25.26
N ALA A 73 -10.94 -9.64 -25.35
CA ALA A 73 -10.40 -9.09 -26.58
C ALA A 73 -9.37 -10.00 -27.26
N GLY A 74 -9.22 -11.24 -26.80
CA GLY A 74 -8.29 -12.25 -27.34
C GLY A 74 -6.86 -12.16 -26.78
N PHE A 75 -6.45 -10.99 -26.28
CA PHE A 75 -5.14 -10.78 -25.63
C PHE A 75 -5.24 -10.44 -24.14
N ALA A 76 -6.39 -9.91 -23.71
CA ALA A 76 -6.74 -9.59 -22.33
C ALA A 76 -8.26 -9.43 -22.23
N LYS A 77 -8.79 -9.53 -21.00
CA LYS A 77 -10.15 -9.10 -20.68
C LYS A 77 -10.14 -7.60 -20.39
N MET A 78 -11.09 -6.86 -20.92
CA MET A 78 -11.18 -5.41 -20.79
C MET A 78 -12.59 -4.96 -20.48
N GLY A 79 -12.73 -3.90 -19.68
CA GLY A 79 -14.01 -3.26 -19.44
C GLY A 79 -13.84 -1.87 -18.85
N MET A 80 -14.92 -1.10 -18.87
CA MET A 80 -14.98 0.24 -18.28
C MET A 80 -16.23 0.36 -17.41
N ASN A 81 -16.20 1.32 -16.50
CA ASN A 81 -17.40 1.75 -15.80
C ASN A 81 -18.33 2.52 -16.76
N GLN A 82 -19.57 2.74 -16.33
CA GLN A 82 -20.65 3.27 -17.19
C GLN A 82 -20.35 4.66 -17.76
N ASP A 83 -19.65 5.51 -17.02
CA ASP A 83 -19.22 6.86 -17.40
C ASP A 83 -17.86 6.90 -18.12
N GLN A 84 -17.23 5.74 -18.33
CA GLN A 84 -15.97 5.58 -19.06
C GLN A 84 -14.79 6.33 -18.42
N THR A 85 -14.83 6.54 -17.11
CA THR A 85 -13.78 7.24 -16.36
C THR A 85 -12.79 6.29 -15.69
N LEU A 86 -13.10 4.99 -15.64
CA LEU A 86 -12.26 3.96 -15.06
C LEU A 86 -12.28 2.71 -15.95
N GLY A 87 -11.12 2.33 -16.46
CA GLY A 87 -10.92 1.11 -17.23
C GLY A 87 -10.14 0.06 -16.45
N LEU A 88 -10.42 -1.21 -16.76
CA LEU A 88 -9.64 -2.37 -16.32
C LEU A 88 -9.22 -3.16 -17.55
N GLN A 89 -7.94 -3.50 -17.61
CA GLN A 89 -7.39 -4.55 -18.47
C GLN A 89 -6.76 -5.62 -17.58
N VAL A 90 -7.13 -6.88 -17.80
CA VAL A 90 -6.54 -8.00 -17.05
C VAL A 90 -6.19 -9.17 -17.99
N LYS A 91 -4.95 -9.63 -17.87
CA LYS A 91 -4.44 -10.85 -18.49
C LYS A 91 -4.01 -11.80 -17.37
N ALA A 92 -4.75 -12.90 -17.22
CA ALA A 92 -4.55 -13.85 -16.14
C ALA A 92 -3.07 -14.27 -16.03
N ASN A 93 -2.56 -14.29 -14.79
CA ASN A 93 -1.18 -14.62 -14.43
C ASN A 93 -0.09 -13.74 -15.04
N GLN A 94 -0.42 -12.65 -15.75
CA GLN A 94 0.57 -11.86 -16.48
C GLN A 94 0.46 -10.36 -16.22
N GLU A 95 -0.71 -9.76 -16.34
CA GLU A 95 -0.86 -8.31 -16.27
C GLU A 95 -2.20 -7.88 -15.68
N CYS A 96 -2.19 -6.80 -14.91
CA CYS A 96 -3.38 -6.07 -14.52
C CYS A 96 -3.11 -4.57 -14.62
N ALA A 97 -4.00 -3.85 -15.28
CA ALA A 97 -3.87 -2.42 -15.50
C ALA A 97 -5.19 -1.70 -15.24
N ILE A 98 -5.09 -0.53 -14.61
CA ILE A 98 -6.19 0.40 -14.41
C ILE A 98 -5.91 1.67 -15.19
N THR A 99 -6.91 2.17 -15.91
CA THR A 99 -6.81 3.42 -16.67
C THR A 99 -7.85 4.44 -16.21
N THR A 100 -7.50 5.72 -16.26
CA THR A 100 -8.42 6.85 -16.06
C THR A 100 -8.13 7.95 -17.06
N PRO A 101 -9.02 8.95 -17.25
CA PRO A 101 -8.64 10.22 -17.84
C PRO A 101 -7.45 10.87 -17.11
N ASN A 102 -6.83 11.86 -17.76
CA ASN A 102 -5.75 12.64 -17.16
C ASN A 102 -6.21 13.33 -15.88
N GLN A 103 -5.33 13.32 -14.87
CA GLN A 103 -5.58 13.97 -13.60
C GLN A 103 -4.52 15.05 -13.36
N ASN A 104 -4.92 16.26 -12.99
CA ASN A 104 -3.97 17.35 -12.70
C ASN A 104 -3.39 17.23 -11.28
N ASP A 105 -2.74 16.10 -11.00
CA ASP A 105 -2.05 15.83 -9.74
C ASP A 105 -0.65 15.28 -10.05
N SER A 106 0.39 15.97 -9.59
CA SER A 106 1.78 15.56 -9.80
C SER A 106 2.24 14.48 -8.83
N SER A 107 1.48 14.22 -7.76
CA SER A 107 1.81 13.24 -6.72
C SER A 107 1.34 11.81 -7.04
N LEU A 108 0.61 11.60 -8.14
CA LEU A 108 -0.02 10.32 -8.47
C LEU A 108 0.97 9.15 -8.54
N THR A 109 2.14 9.34 -9.16
CA THR A 109 3.18 8.29 -9.19
C THR A 109 3.62 7.90 -7.78
N GLN A 110 3.80 8.88 -6.90
CA GLN A 110 4.21 8.64 -5.52
C GLN A 110 3.10 7.93 -4.73
N GLN A 111 1.85 8.38 -4.87
CA GLN A 111 0.69 7.73 -4.25
C GLN A 111 0.56 6.26 -4.70
N PHE A 112 0.75 6.01 -5.99
CA PHE A 112 0.70 4.68 -6.59
C PHE A 112 1.78 3.76 -6.00
N LEU A 113 3.04 4.21 -5.98
CA LEU A 113 4.15 3.43 -5.45
C LEU A 113 4.04 3.23 -3.93
N ASN A 114 3.60 4.24 -3.17
CA ASN A 114 3.33 4.11 -1.74
C ASN A 114 2.20 3.12 -1.45
N THR A 115 1.18 3.06 -2.31
CA THR A 115 0.09 2.10 -2.19
C THR A 115 0.61 0.68 -2.44
N ALA A 116 1.41 0.47 -3.48
CA ALA A 116 2.00 -0.84 -3.77
C ALA A 116 3.02 -1.29 -2.71
N ALA A 117 3.77 -0.36 -2.11
CA ALA A 117 4.73 -0.65 -1.05
C ALA A 117 4.10 -1.33 0.17
N LYS A 118 2.81 -1.11 0.42
CA LYS A 118 2.07 -1.79 1.51
C LYS A 118 1.84 -3.28 1.27
N PHE A 119 1.92 -3.73 0.02
CA PHE A 119 1.72 -5.12 -0.39
C PHE A 119 3.05 -5.82 -0.71
N SER A 120 4.12 -5.06 -0.92
CA SER A 120 5.42 -5.59 -1.31
C SER A 120 6.18 -6.15 -0.10
N SER A 121 6.79 -7.32 -0.27
CA SER A 121 7.78 -7.87 0.67
C SER A 121 9.20 -7.35 0.44
N THR A 122 9.40 -6.54 -0.61
CA THR A 122 10.67 -5.88 -0.93
C THR A 122 10.53 -4.36 -0.96
N PRO A 123 11.60 -3.59 -0.67
CA PRO A 123 11.57 -2.14 -0.79
C PRO A 123 11.18 -1.69 -2.20
N VAL A 124 10.28 -0.71 -2.29
CA VAL A 124 9.80 -0.17 -3.57
C VAL A 124 10.55 1.11 -3.91
N ALA A 125 11.00 1.22 -5.16
CA ALA A 125 11.62 2.43 -5.67
C ALA A 125 10.65 3.63 -5.64
N GLN A 126 11.19 4.84 -5.65
CA GLN A 126 10.39 6.09 -5.65
C GLN A 126 9.96 6.53 -7.06
N ASN A 127 10.42 5.84 -8.10
CA ASN A 127 10.11 6.14 -9.51
C ASN A 127 9.71 4.86 -10.24
N VAL A 128 8.90 5.02 -11.29
CA VAL A 128 8.58 3.94 -12.23
C VAL A 128 9.62 3.87 -13.37
N PRO A 129 9.89 2.68 -13.94
CA PRO A 129 9.37 1.38 -13.51
C PRO A 129 9.94 0.94 -12.15
N ALA A 130 9.07 0.38 -11.30
CA ALA A 130 9.46 -0.09 -9.96
C ALA A 130 9.22 -1.59 -9.82
N ARG A 131 10.15 -2.31 -9.18
CA ARG A 131 9.98 -3.74 -8.90
C ARG A 131 9.35 -3.92 -7.52
N ILE A 132 8.40 -4.85 -7.42
CA ILE A 132 7.82 -5.31 -6.15
C ILE A 132 7.82 -6.83 -6.09
N THR A 133 7.80 -7.38 -4.88
CA THR A 133 7.59 -8.81 -4.64
C THR A 133 6.31 -8.99 -3.84
N LEU A 134 5.35 -9.74 -4.37
CA LEU A 134 4.06 -10.01 -3.75
C LEU A 134 3.79 -11.51 -3.87
N ASP A 135 3.50 -12.18 -2.74
CA ASP A 135 3.30 -13.63 -2.64
C ASP A 135 4.39 -14.45 -3.35
N GLY A 136 5.65 -14.06 -3.15
CA GLY A 136 6.82 -14.71 -3.74
C GLY A 136 6.96 -14.52 -5.26
N GLN A 137 6.08 -13.76 -5.89
CA GLN A 137 6.14 -13.41 -7.32
C GLN A 137 6.64 -11.99 -7.49
N THR A 138 7.45 -11.77 -8.53
CA THR A 138 8.00 -10.46 -8.82
C THR A 138 7.16 -9.76 -9.87
N PHE A 139 6.89 -8.47 -9.68
CA PHE A 139 6.15 -7.63 -10.62
C PHE A 139 6.90 -6.34 -10.90
N ILE A 140 6.65 -5.78 -12.09
CA ILE A 140 7.06 -4.45 -12.51
C ILE A 140 5.83 -3.56 -12.51
N LEU A 141 5.92 -2.46 -11.77
CA LEU A 141 4.94 -1.39 -11.74
C LEU A 141 5.32 -0.31 -12.75
N MET A 142 4.35 0.12 -13.56
CA MET A 142 4.51 1.24 -14.49
C MET A 142 3.37 2.23 -14.30
N HIS A 143 3.64 3.50 -14.58
CA HIS A 143 2.66 4.56 -14.58
C HIS A 143 2.89 5.44 -15.82
N ASP A 144 1.95 5.41 -16.78
CA ASP A 144 1.97 6.30 -17.96
C ASP A 144 0.90 7.39 -17.80
N ARG A 145 1.23 8.59 -18.28
CA ARG A 145 0.39 9.80 -18.18
C ARG A 145 0.06 10.41 -19.55
N ARG A 146 0.37 9.71 -20.64
CA ARG A 146 0.17 10.18 -22.01
C ARG A 146 -1.21 9.76 -22.52
N GLY A 147 -2.16 10.70 -22.51
CA GLY A 147 -3.53 10.48 -23.01
C GLY A 147 -4.51 9.90 -21.97
N GLY A 148 -4.09 9.84 -20.71
CA GLY A 148 -4.80 9.31 -19.56
C GLY A 148 -3.79 8.94 -18.47
N GLU A 149 -4.25 8.50 -17.30
CA GLU A 149 -3.41 7.81 -16.33
C GLU A 149 -3.54 6.30 -16.56
N ALA A 150 -2.42 5.57 -16.61
CA ALA A 150 -2.40 4.11 -16.72
C ALA A 150 -1.48 3.52 -15.65
N TYR A 151 -2.06 2.82 -14.67
CA TYR A 151 -1.37 2.14 -13.58
C TYR A 151 -1.28 0.65 -13.92
N VAL A 152 -0.07 0.15 -14.17
CA VAL A 152 0.15 -1.21 -14.70
C VAL A 152 0.96 -2.04 -13.71
N MET A 153 0.55 -3.30 -13.52
CA MET A 153 1.28 -4.35 -12.82
C MET A 153 1.56 -5.49 -13.78
N LEU A 154 2.82 -5.68 -14.14
CA LEU A 154 3.27 -6.74 -15.04
C LEU A 154 4.09 -7.77 -14.27
N LYS A 155 3.77 -9.06 -14.41
CA LYS A 155 4.56 -10.13 -13.82
C LYS A 155 5.93 -10.19 -14.47
N ALA A 156 6.99 -10.15 -13.68
CA ALA A 156 8.35 -10.33 -14.16
C ALA A 156 8.59 -11.82 -14.44
N HIS A 157 9.13 -12.11 -15.64
CA HIS A 157 9.50 -13.44 -16.08
C HIS A 157 10.69 -14.01 -15.28
#